data_AF-A0A931PJU6-F1
#
_entry.id   AF-A0A931PJU6-F1
#
_cell.length_a   1.000
_cell.length_b   1.000
_cell.length_c   1.000
_cell.angle_alpha   90.00
_cell.angle_beta   90.00
_cell.angle_gamma   90.00
#
_symmetry.space_group_name_H-M   'P 1'
#
loop_
_entity.id
_entity.type
_entity.pdbx_description
1 polymer ?
#
loop_
_entity_poly.entity_id
_entity_poly.type
_entity_poly.pdbx_seq_one_letter_code
_entity_poly.pdbx_strand_id
1 'polypeptide(L)'
;MDYVVGISWPRSGHHMLVRLLTAYFGPDFGYCDFYGKGDCCRRVPCVCAGQVNLTKNHDFDLSVPQVAGQKYLVQYRDFVPSVISNFELHVLNGNPDTPLSFRRFASLQFDRYRDFAAKWLESDFAKRQLCVDYASLVADTPRVMSQVVGWLAPERPRDAERIDNAIRMIDGEKIETRQVRRLKNAGVHPPRQVAAFRHATPGLLDQLGRLRLRRAEVIEAFERLLGRPPREEAMLGFQCLESLDRLQEEIMRAPEFRTRARPSAFAQTPGKRLS
;
A
#
# COMPACT_ATOMS: atom_id res chain seq x y z
N MET A 1 -15.33 7.73 24.49
CA MET A 1 -14.48 7.64 23.28
C MET A 1 -15.38 7.16 22.17
N ASP A 2 -15.23 7.76 21.00
CA ASP A 2 -16.04 7.42 19.84
C ASP A 2 -15.51 6.13 19.20
N TYR A 3 -16.37 5.44 18.48
CA TYR A 3 -15.96 4.37 17.60
C TYR A 3 -15.39 4.95 16.29
N VAL A 4 -14.20 4.49 15.90
CA VAL A 4 -13.50 4.88 14.69
C VAL A 4 -13.19 3.65 13.84
N VAL A 5 -13.50 3.74 12.55
CA VAL A 5 -13.12 2.73 11.57
C VAL A 5 -11.66 2.95 11.17
N GLY A 6 -10.76 2.08 11.58
CA GLY A 6 -9.36 2.14 11.16
C GLY A 6 -9.16 1.45 9.81
N ILE A 7 -8.77 2.24 8.82
CA ILE A 7 -8.36 1.78 7.49
C ILE A 7 -6.85 1.96 7.39
N SER A 8 -6.12 0.98 6.86
CA SER A 8 -4.67 1.13 6.71
C SER A 8 -4.13 0.50 5.45
N TRP A 9 -3.23 1.18 4.74
CA TRP A 9 -2.39 0.51 3.76
C TRP A 9 -1.39 -0.41 4.48
N PRO A 10 -1.07 -1.62 3.98
CA PRO A 10 -0.09 -2.49 4.61
C PRO A 10 1.23 -1.77 4.94
N ARG A 11 1.79 -2.12 6.10
CA ARG A 11 3.09 -1.59 6.57
C ARG A 11 3.10 -0.07 6.84
N SER A 12 1.94 0.51 7.13
CA SER A 12 1.77 1.93 7.51
C SER A 12 1.78 2.20 9.02
N GLY A 13 2.38 1.31 9.81
CA GLY A 13 2.55 1.53 11.26
C GLY A 13 1.29 1.33 12.12
N HIS A 14 0.25 0.66 11.62
CA HIS A 14 -0.99 0.45 12.39
C HIS A 14 -0.75 -0.20 13.77
N HIS A 15 0.05 -1.28 13.84
CA HIS A 15 0.37 -1.91 15.12
C HIS A 15 1.19 -1.02 16.07
N MET A 16 1.97 -0.07 15.55
CA MET A 16 2.65 0.92 16.40
C MET A 16 1.64 1.89 17.00
N LEU A 17 0.72 2.41 16.18
CA LEU A 17 -0.33 3.31 16.65
C LEU A 17 -1.25 2.62 17.68
N VAL A 18 -1.68 1.38 17.42
CA VAL A 18 -2.49 0.62 18.39
C VAL A 18 -1.76 0.47 19.72
N ARG A 19 -0.46 0.11 19.73
CA ARG A 19 0.33 0.02 20.96
C ARG A 19 0.41 1.35 21.70
N LEU A 20 0.64 2.46 20.98
CA LEU A 20 0.63 3.80 21.56
C LEU A 20 -0.73 4.15 22.17
N LEU A 21 -1.83 3.84 21.48
CA LEU A 21 -3.19 4.10 21.97
C LEU A 21 -3.55 3.22 23.17
N THR A 22 -3.14 1.95 23.17
CA THR A 22 -3.27 1.05 24.32
C THR A 22 -2.48 1.58 25.51
N ALA A 23 -1.25 2.06 25.30
CA ALA A 23 -0.43 2.60 26.39
C ALA A 23 -0.98 3.95 26.89
N TYR A 24 -1.53 4.78 26.00
CA TYR A 24 -2.20 6.02 26.35
C TYR A 24 -3.49 5.72 27.10
N PHE A 25 -4.53 5.19 26.47
CA PHE A 25 -5.86 5.04 27.07
C PHE A 25 -5.97 3.89 28.10
N GLY A 26 -5.04 2.93 28.08
CA GLY A 26 -5.04 1.80 29.01
C GLY A 26 -6.25 0.88 28.81
N PRO A 27 -6.91 0.42 29.89
CA PRO A 27 -8.03 -0.53 29.81
C PRO A 27 -9.28 0.06 29.13
N ASP A 28 -9.37 1.39 29.02
CA ASP A 28 -10.48 2.05 28.34
C ASP A 28 -10.47 1.81 26.82
N PHE A 29 -9.34 1.40 26.23
CA PHE A 29 -9.19 1.28 24.78
C PHE A 29 -9.54 -0.10 24.26
N GLY A 30 -10.69 -0.19 23.61
CA GLY A 30 -11.11 -1.36 22.85
C GLY A 30 -10.56 -1.36 21.43
N TYR A 31 -9.79 -2.39 21.09
CA TYR A 31 -9.27 -2.61 19.74
C TYR A 31 -9.74 -3.95 19.18
N CYS A 32 -10.19 -3.96 17.93
CA CYS A 32 -10.62 -5.16 17.22
C CYS A 32 -9.81 -5.34 15.92
N ASP A 33 -9.02 -6.43 15.84
CA ASP A 33 -8.29 -6.79 14.63
C ASP A 33 -9.15 -7.65 13.70
N PHE A 34 -9.47 -7.15 12.51
CA PHE A 34 -10.28 -7.87 11.50
C PHE A 34 -9.63 -9.19 11.04
N TYR A 35 -8.30 -9.29 11.13
CA TYR A 35 -7.55 -10.49 10.72
C TYR A 35 -7.06 -11.32 11.92
N GLY A 36 -7.45 -10.96 13.15
CA GLY A 36 -7.09 -11.68 14.36
C GLY A 36 -7.88 -12.97 14.56
N LYS A 37 -7.46 -13.81 15.52
CA LYS A 37 -8.12 -15.07 15.91
C LYS A 37 -9.43 -14.87 16.73
N GLY A 38 -10.00 -13.67 16.77
CA GLY A 38 -11.20 -13.35 17.54
C GLY A 38 -12.45 -13.23 16.68
N ASP A 39 -13.61 -13.18 17.34
CA ASP A 39 -14.93 -13.01 16.71
C ASP A 39 -15.15 -11.57 16.23
N CYS A 40 -14.33 -11.10 15.28
CA CYS A 40 -14.59 -9.83 14.61
C CYS A 40 -15.90 -9.93 13.82
N CYS A 41 -16.83 -9.00 14.05
CA CYS A 41 -18.12 -8.99 13.35
C CYS A 41 -18.01 -8.71 11.84
N ARG A 42 -16.85 -8.18 11.39
CA ARG A 42 -16.56 -7.78 9.99
C ARG A 42 -17.59 -6.83 9.38
N ARG A 43 -18.31 -6.08 10.21
CA ARG A 43 -19.31 -5.08 9.78
C ARG A 43 -18.79 -3.66 10.02
N VAL A 44 -19.19 -2.75 9.15
CA VAL A 44 -18.95 -1.32 9.27
C VAL A 44 -20.30 -0.60 9.12
N PRO A 45 -20.79 0.12 10.16
CA PRO A 45 -20.19 0.27 11.49
C PRO A 45 -20.10 -1.05 12.29
N CYS A 46 -19.19 -1.11 13.27
CA CYS A 46 -19.00 -2.27 14.13
C CYS A 46 -20.22 -2.49 15.04
N VAL A 47 -20.70 -3.74 15.15
CA VAL A 47 -21.83 -4.07 16.04
C VAL A 47 -21.47 -3.98 17.53
N CYS A 48 -20.17 -4.03 17.85
CA CYS A 48 -19.63 -3.89 19.19
C CYS A 48 -19.21 -2.43 19.48
N ALA A 49 -19.75 -1.45 18.74
CA ALA A 49 -19.56 -0.04 19.06
C ALA A 49 -20.02 0.24 20.50
N GLY A 50 -19.14 0.85 21.29
CA GLY A 50 -19.32 1.01 22.74
C GLY A 50 -18.33 0.18 23.57
N GLN A 51 -17.89 -0.97 23.04
CA GLN A 51 -16.78 -1.75 23.61
C GLN A 51 -15.51 -1.62 22.77
N VAL A 52 -15.65 -1.41 21.45
CA VAL A 52 -14.55 -1.21 20.51
C VAL A 52 -14.49 0.26 20.10
N ASN A 53 -13.30 0.84 20.21
CA ASN A 53 -13.01 2.22 19.79
C ASN A 53 -12.28 2.29 18.46
N LEU A 54 -11.48 1.27 18.11
CA LEU A 54 -10.78 1.21 16.83
C LEU A 54 -10.84 -0.21 16.23
N THR A 55 -11.31 -0.31 14.99
CA THR A 55 -11.17 -1.54 14.18
C THR A 55 -9.99 -1.41 13.21
N LYS A 56 -9.37 -2.52 12.81
CA LYS A 56 -8.36 -2.54 11.73
C LYS A 56 -8.92 -3.16 10.46
N ASN A 57 -8.77 -2.52 9.30
CA ASN A 57 -9.02 -3.16 8.01
C ASN A 57 -8.01 -2.62 6.96
N HIS A 58 -7.57 -3.48 6.03
CA HIS A 58 -6.72 -3.07 4.90
C HIS A 58 -7.52 -2.73 3.64
N ASP A 59 -8.80 -3.11 3.59
CA ASP A 59 -9.74 -2.89 2.49
C ASP A 59 -9.18 -3.29 1.12
N PHE A 60 -8.56 -4.47 1.05
CA PHE A 60 -7.86 -4.94 -0.15
C PHE A 60 -8.76 -5.08 -1.39
N ASP A 61 -10.05 -5.33 -1.18
CA ASP A 61 -11.06 -5.49 -2.22
C ASP A 61 -11.92 -4.22 -2.41
N LEU A 62 -11.60 -3.15 -1.69
CA LEU A 62 -12.34 -1.89 -1.68
C LEU A 62 -13.83 -2.05 -1.31
N SER A 63 -14.18 -3.10 -0.55
CA SER A 63 -15.56 -3.40 -0.17
C SER A 63 -16.05 -2.60 1.05
N VAL A 64 -15.16 -2.06 1.86
CA VAL A 64 -15.55 -1.31 3.06
C VAL A 64 -16.29 -0.02 2.66
N PRO A 65 -17.54 0.20 3.11
CA PRO A 65 -18.30 1.37 2.71
C PRO A 65 -17.74 2.66 3.32
N GLN A 66 -18.00 3.79 2.66
CA GLN A 66 -17.75 5.14 3.15
C GLN A 66 -19.05 5.70 3.77
N VAL A 67 -19.24 5.50 5.07
CA VAL A 67 -20.49 5.84 5.76
C VAL A 67 -20.49 7.31 6.20
N ALA A 68 -21.48 8.09 5.77
CA ALA A 68 -21.60 9.49 6.18
C ALA A 68 -21.78 9.62 7.70
N GLY A 69 -21.10 10.60 8.31
CA GLY A 69 -21.12 10.84 9.76
C GLY A 69 -20.28 9.87 10.60
N GLN A 70 -19.83 8.73 10.04
CA GLN A 70 -18.93 7.82 10.73
C GLN A 70 -17.49 8.34 10.65
N LYS A 71 -16.78 8.31 11.77
CA LYS A 71 -15.35 8.63 11.85
C LYS A 71 -14.48 7.50 11.33
N TYR A 72 -13.51 7.84 10.49
CA TYR A 72 -12.46 6.95 10.00
C TYR A 72 -11.10 7.51 10.40
N LEU A 73 -10.16 6.59 10.61
CA LEU A 73 -8.75 6.87 10.74
C LEU A 73 -8.03 6.11 9.64
N VAL A 74 -7.51 6.84 8.65
CA VAL A 74 -6.83 6.25 7.49
C VAL A 74 -5.32 6.35 7.68
N GLN A 75 -4.65 5.22 7.86
CA GLN A 75 -3.20 5.17 7.97
C GLN A 75 -2.56 4.77 6.64
N TYR A 76 -1.60 5.54 6.16
CA TYR A 76 -0.91 5.23 4.92
C TYR A 76 0.60 5.47 5.04
N ARG A 77 1.31 4.98 4.04
CA ARG A 77 2.75 5.17 3.87
C ARG A 77 3.02 5.26 2.39
N ASP A 78 4.03 6.04 2.02
CA ASP A 78 4.44 6.15 0.63
C ASP A 78 4.68 4.78 0.02
N PHE A 79 4.38 4.68 -1.27
CA PHE A 79 4.40 3.41 -1.99
C PHE A 79 5.76 2.71 -1.89
N VAL A 80 6.86 3.41 -2.20
CA VAL A 80 8.21 2.81 -2.23
C VAL A 80 8.61 2.17 -0.89
N PRO A 81 8.61 2.89 0.25
CA PRO A 81 8.99 2.27 1.52
C PRO A 81 7.97 1.22 2.02
N SER A 82 6.69 1.35 1.69
CA SER A 82 5.67 0.36 2.09
C SER A 82 5.79 -0.94 1.30
N VAL A 83 6.00 -0.88 -0.02
CA VAL A 83 6.12 -2.07 -0.88
C VAL A 83 7.37 -2.87 -0.59
N ILE A 84 8.49 -2.20 -0.28
CA ILE A 84 9.72 -2.86 0.19
C ILE A 84 9.45 -3.61 1.48
N SER A 85 8.87 -2.95 2.50
CA SER A 85 8.57 -3.60 3.78
C SER A 85 7.58 -4.76 3.62
N ASN A 86 6.62 -4.64 2.69
CA ASN A 86 5.65 -5.69 2.43
C ASN A 86 6.28 -6.88 1.71
N PHE A 87 7.23 -6.64 0.79
CA PHE A 87 7.98 -7.70 0.13
C PHE A 87 8.86 -8.49 1.10
N GLU A 88 9.42 -7.84 2.12
CA GLU A 88 10.18 -8.57 3.15
C GLU A 88 9.30 -9.56 3.90
N LEU A 89 8.05 -9.19 4.23
CA LEU A 89 7.08 -10.10 4.81
C LEU A 89 6.67 -11.20 3.81
N HIS A 90 6.50 -10.86 2.53
CA HIS A 90 6.22 -11.82 1.47
C HIS A 90 7.30 -12.91 1.40
N VAL A 91 8.58 -12.54 1.46
CA VAL A 91 9.72 -13.46 1.51
C VAL A 91 9.74 -14.27 2.81
N LEU A 92 9.47 -13.64 3.97
CA LEU A 92 9.38 -14.36 5.25
C LEU A 92 8.29 -15.45 5.23
N ASN A 93 7.22 -15.24 4.46
CA ASN A 93 6.17 -16.22 4.24
C ASN A 93 6.52 -17.32 3.20
N GLY A 94 7.80 -17.48 2.86
CA GLY A 94 8.31 -18.56 2.00
C GLY A 94 8.31 -18.25 0.50
N ASN A 95 8.02 -17.02 0.08
CA ASN A 95 8.02 -16.66 -1.33
C ASN A 95 9.45 -16.34 -1.86
N PRO A 96 9.69 -16.42 -3.18
CA PRO A 96 11.02 -16.24 -3.76
C PRO A 96 11.64 -14.87 -3.46
N ASP A 97 12.90 -14.89 -3.02
CA ASP A 97 13.69 -13.71 -2.67
C ASP A 97 14.63 -13.29 -3.82
N THR A 98 14.06 -12.87 -4.94
CA THR A 98 14.83 -12.48 -6.15
C THR A 98 14.46 -11.09 -6.65
N PRO A 99 15.34 -10.42 -7.42
CA PRO A 99 15.00 -9.13 -8.05
C PRO A 99 13.73 -9.21 -8.91
N LEU A 100 13.58 -10.28 -9.71
CA LEU A 100 12.40 -10.48 -10.56
C LEU A 100 11.12 -10.65 -9.74
N SER A 101 11.18 -11.43 -8.66
CA SER A 101 10.08 -11.60 -7.71
C SER A 101 9.65 -10.26 -7.11
N PHE A 102 10.61 -9.43 -6.68
CA PHE A 102 10.31 -8.10 -6.16
C PHE A 102 9.68 -7.19 -7.21
N ARG A 103 10.19 -7.16 -8.44
CA ARG A 103 9.62 -6.31 -9.51
C ARG A 103 8.18 -6.70 -9.83
N ARG A 104 7.89 -7.99 -9.94
CA ARG A 104 6.54 -8.51 -10.14
C ARG A 104 5.63 -8.16 -8.96
N PHE A 105 6.11 -8.36 -7.73
CA PHE A 105 5.38 -8.02 -6.51
C PHE A 105 5.04 -6.53 -6.47
N ALA A 106 6.02 -5.65 -6.72
CA ALA A 106 5.82 -4.22 -6.73
C ALA A 106 4.83 -3.76 -7.81
N SER A 107 4.95 -4.30 -9.02
CA SER A 107 4.01 -4.05 -10.12
C SER A 107 2.55 -4.36 -9.71
N LEU A 108 2.32 -5.51 -9.06
CA LEU A 108 0.98 -5.91 -8.59
C LEU A 108 0.49 -5.07 -7.41
N GLN A 109 1.38 -4.70 -6.47
CA GLN A 109 1.00 -3.86 -5.33
C GLN A 109 0.67 -2.43 -5.75
N PHE A 110 1.28 -1.91 -6.82
CA PHE A 110 1.04 -0.55 -7.29
C PHE A 110 -0.42 -0.35 -7.70
N ASP A 111 -1.03 -1.30 -8.40
CA ASP A 111 -2.43 -1.22 -8.81
C ASP A 111 -3.35 -1.08 -7.60
N ARG A 112 -3.16 -1.94 -6.60
CA ARG A 112 -3.89 -1.92 -5.34
C ARG A 112 -3.66 -0.63 -4.54
N TYR A 113 -2.42 -0.13 -4.54
CA TYR A 113 -2.08 1.12 -3.86
C TYR A 113 -2.80 2.30 -4.46
N ARG A 114 -2.83 2.41 -5.81
CA ARG A 114 -3.55 3.50 -6.47
C ARG A 114 -5.04 3.45 -6.19
N ASP A 115 -5.63 2.26 -6.21
CA ASP A 115 -7.05 2.11 -5.90
C ASP A 115 -7.37 2.44 -4.43
N PHE A 116 -6.49 2.03 -3.51
CA PHE A 116 -6.57 2.44 -2.11
C PHE A 116 -6.44 3.96 -1.95
N ALA A 117 -5.47 4.59 -2.62
CA ALA A 117 -5.23 6.03 -2.53
C ALA A 117 -6.41 6.83 -3.09
N ALA A 118 -6.92 6.46 -4.27
CA ALA A 118 -8.09 7.08 -4.89
C ALA A 118 -9.30 7.06 -3.93
N LYS A 119 -9.55 5.91 -3.31
CA LYS A 119 -10.68 5.76 -2.38
C LYS A 119 -10.46 6.46 -1.05
N TRP A 120 -9.32 6.23 -0.40
CA TRP A 120 -9.14 6.55 1.02
C TRP A 120 -8.27 7.78 1.30
N LEU A 121 -7.59 8.33 0.29
CA LEU A 121 -6.71 9.49 0.45
C LEU A 121 -7.17 10.68 -0.42
N GLU A 122 -7.64 10.43 -1.63
CA GLU A 122 -7.91 11.48 -2.63
C GLU A 122 -9.40 11.85 -2.73
N SER A 123 -10.30 10.94 -2.35
CA SER A 123 -11.75 11.16 -2.44
C SER A 123 -12.25 12.30 -1.55
N ASP A 124 -13.38 12.89 -1.91
CA ASP A 124 -14.04 13.91 -1.07
C ASP A 124 -14.46 13.37 0.29
N PHE A 125 -14.69 12.06 0.40
CA PHE A 125 -14.90 11.41 1.68
C PHE A 125 -13.64 11.50 2.55
N ALA A 126 -12.48 11.15 2.01
CA ALA A 126 -11.20 11.13 2.72
C ALA A 126 -10.83 12.50 3.31
N LYS A 127 -11.13 13.60 2.61
CA LYS A 127 -10.89 14.98 3.06
C LYS A 127 -11.60 15.34 4.37
N ARG A 128 -12.60 14.57 4.79
CA ARG A 128 -13.35 14.75 6.06
C ARG A 128 -12.91 13.80 7.17
N GLN A 129 -11.92 12.96 6.91
CA GLN A 129 -11.43 11.94 7.85
C GLN A 129 -10.02 12.28 8.33
N LEU A 130 -9.61 11.68 9.45
CA LEU A 130 -8.23 11.80 9.91
C LEU A 130 -7.35 10.85 9.09
N CYS A 131 -6.50 11.40 8.24
CA CYS A 131 -5.46 10.67 7.52
C CYS A 131 -4.11 10.84 8.23
N VAL A 132 -3.44 9.74 8.53
CA VAL A 132 -2.14 9.71 9.20
C VAL A 132 -1.12 9.03 8.30
N ASP A 133 -0.16 9.81 7.82
CA ASP A 133 0.98 9.26 7.11
C ASP A 133 2.02 8.72 8.12
N TYR A 134 2.64 7.61 7.77
CA TYR A 134 3.62 6.93 8.61
C TYR A 134 4.87 7.79 8.87
N ALA A 135 5.28 8.63 7.91
CA ALA A 135 6.48 9.44 8.06
C ALA A 135 6.30 10.51 9.14
N SER A 136 5.15 11.20 9.16
CA SER A 136 4.77 12.14 10.20
C SER A 136 4.61 11.48 11.55
N LEU A 137 3.99 10.29 11.61
CA LEU A 137 3.84 9.55 12.87
C LEU A 137 5.21 9.23 13.51
N VAL A 138 6.21 8.94 12.68
CA VAL A 138 7.57 8.67 13.15
C VAL A 138 8.36 9.95 13.45
N ALA A 139 8.24 10.97 12.60
CA ALA A 139 8.99 12.20 12.73
C ALA A 139 8.53 13.07 13.91
N ASP A 140 7.22 13.05 14.21
CA ASP A 140 6.60 13.87 15.25
C ASP A 140 5.46 13.09 15.91
N THR A 141 5.84 12.03 16.62
CA THR A 141 4.89 11.16 17.31
C THR A 141 4.00 11.91 18.31
N PRO A 142 4.49 12.85 19.14
CA PRO A 142 3.63 13.57 20.08
C PRO A 142 2.51 14.34 19.39
N ARG A 143 2.81 15.08 18.31
CA ARG A 143 1.79 15.82 17.55
C ARG A 143 0.76 14.90 16.92
N VAL A 144 1.20 13.84 16.25
CA VAL A 144 0.29 12.90 15.58
C VAL A 144 -0.57 12.16 16.61
N MET A 145 0.00 11.75 17.75
CA MET A 145 -0.75 11.17 18.86
C MET A 145 -1.80 12.13 19.39
N SER A 146 -1.46 13.41 19.60
CA SER A 146 -2.43 14.43 20.03
C SER A 146 -3.60 14.57 19.06
N GLN A 147 -3.35 14.53 17.75
CA GLN A 147 -4.39 14.54 16.71
C GLN A 147 -5.28 13.29 16.78
N VAL A 148 -4.69 12.10 16.87
CA VAL A 148 -5.44 10.83 16.92
C VAL A 148 -6.26 10.72 18.20
N VAL A 149 -5.70 11.11 19.35
CA VAL A 149 -6.40 11.15 20.63
C VAL A 149 -7.59 12.09 20.57
N GLY A 150 -7.41 13.31 20.05
CA GLY A 150 -8.51 14.27 19.87
C GLY A 150 -9.58 13.76 18.91
N TRP A 151 -9.21 12.99 17.90
CA TRP A 151 -10.17 12.39 16.97
C TRP A 151 -11.02 11.29 17.61
N LEU A 152 -10.39 10.41 18.40
CA LEU A 152 -11.04 9.32 19.14
C LEU A 152 -11.84 9.80 20.36
N ALA A 153 -11.41 10.91 20.98
CA ALA A 153 -11.95 11.38 22.25
C ALA A 153 -12.06 12.91 22.27
N PRO A 154 -12.90 13.53 21.42
CA PRO A 154 -12.97 14.99 21.27
C PRO A 154 -13.31 15.72 22.56
N GLU A 155 -14.13 15.11 23.42
CA GLU A 155 -14.56 15.67 24.70
C GLU A 155 -13.52 15.49 25.83
N ARG A 156 -12.43 14.75 25.60
CA ARG A 156 -11.37 14.54 26.61
C ARG A 156 -10.20 15.49 26.34
N PRO A 157 -9.61 16.11 27.38
CA PRO A 157 -8.35 16.82 27.25
C PRO A 157 -7.25 15.91 26.67
N ARG A 158 -6.41 16.50 25.81
CA ARG A 158 -5.22 15.84 25.25
C ARG A 158 -4.10 15.98 26.26
N ASP A 159 -3.86 14.91 27.01
CA ASP A 159 -2.85 14.88 28.08
C ASP A 159 -1.46 14.65 27.47
N ALA A 160 -0.68 15.73 27.39
CA ALA A 160 0.66 15.69 26.82
C ALA A 160 1.62 14.78 27.60
N GLU A 161 1.54 14.77 28.93
CA GLU A 161 2.39 13.93 29.77
C GLU A 161 2.07 12.45 29.55
N ARG A 162 0.78 12.12 29.44
CA ARG A 162 0.34 10.76 29.13
C ARG A 162 0.73 10.32 27.72
N ILE A 163 0.73 11.23 26.74
CA ILE A 163 1.27 10.97 25.39
C ILE A 163 2.77 10.66 25.48
N ASP A 164 3.54 11.48 26.16
CA ASP A 164 4.99 11.29 26.30
C ASP A 164 5.33 9.97 27.02
N ASN A 165 4.58 9.64 28.07
CA ASN A 165 4.71 8.38 28.78
C ASN A 165 4.38 7.18 27.88
N ALA A 166 3.31 7.25 27.09
CA ALA A 166 2.96 6.20 26.12
C ALA A 166 4.09 5.98 25.08
N ILE A 167 4.72 7.05 24.60
CA ILE A 167 5.83 6.99 23.64
C ILE A 167 7.06 6.31 24.26
N ARG A 168 7.38 6.59 25.53
CA ARG A 168 8.53 5.97 26.23
C ARG A 168 8.35 4.48 26.49
N MET A 169 7.11 4.02 26.65
CA MET A 169 6.80 2.62 26.99
C MET A 169 6.73 1.67 25.80
N ILE A 170 6.69 2.17 24.57
CA ILE A 170 6.57 1.26 23.42
C ILE A 170 7.91 0.62 23.06
N ASP A 171 7.84 -0.70 22.87
CA ASP A 171 8.94 -1.48 22.34
C ASP A 171 9.19 -1.12 20.87
N GLY A 172 10.46 -0.85 20.58
CA GLY A 172 10.95 -0.76 19.23
C GLY A 172 11.12 -2.15 18.60
N GLU A 173 11.06 -2.22 17.28
CA GLU A 173 11.39 -3.44 16.53
C GLU A 173 12.50 -3.12 15.54
N LYS A 174 13.59 -3.88 15.62
CA LYS A 174 14.69 -3.85 14.65
C LYS A 174 14.66 -5.14 13.84
N ILE A 175 14.53 -5.03 12.52
CA ILE A 175 14.56 -6.18 11.62
C ILE A 175 15.93 -6.20 10.94
N GLU A 176 16.75 -7.20 11.27
CA GLU A 176 18.05 -7.46 10.63
C GLU A 176 18.04 -8.89 10.08
N THR A 177 18.33 -9.05 8.79
CA THR A 177 18.58 -10.39 8.19
C THR A 177 17.55 -11.47 8.55
N ARG A 178 16.25 -11.17 8.33
CA ARG A 178 15.11 -12.06 8.64
C ARG A 178 14.86 -12.34 10.14
N GLN A 179 15.59 -11.70 11.04
CA GLN A 179 15.33 -11.76 12.48
C GLN A 179 14.69 -10.47 12.97
N VAL A 180 13.59 -10.59 13.72
CA VAL A 180 12.94 -9.48 14.40
C VAL A 180 13.49 -9.41 15.82
N ARG A 181 14.33 -8.41 16.11
CA ARG A 181 14.78 -8.12 17.47
C ARG A 181 13.89 -7.04 18.09
N ARG A 182 13.17 -7.39 19.15
CA ARG A 182 12.46 -6.41 19.97
C ARG A 182 13.45 -5.65 20.85
N LEU A 183 13.36 -4.32 20.82
CA LEU A 183 14.14 -3.41 21.63
C LEU A 183 13.19 -2.85 22.69
N LYS A 184 13.30 -3.36 23.92
CA LYS A 184 12.40 -2.98 25.00
C LYS A 184 12.48 -1.48 25.28
N ASN A 185 11.34 -0.81 25.40
CA ASN A 185 11.23 0.63 25.72
C ASN A 185 12.13 1.54 24.86
N ALA A 186 12.35 1.17 23.60
CA ALA A 186 13.24 1.91 22.72
C ALA A 186 12.57 3.11 22.03
N GLY A 187 11.27 3.31 22.25
CA GLY A 187 10.49 4.37 21.64
C GLY A 187 10.21 4.12 20.16
N VAL A 188 9.82 5.19 19.46
CA VAL A 188 9.61 5.15 18.01
C VAL A 188 10.96 5.22 17.28
N HIS A 189 11.27 4.19 16.49
CA HIS A 189 12.50 4.17 15.70
C HIS A 189 12.39 4.96 14.39
N PRO A 190 13.50 5.55 13.92
CA PRO A 190 13.54 6.18 12.62
C PRO A 190 13.19 5.18 11.52
N PRO A 191 12.61 5.64 10.40
CA PRO A 191 12.27 4.77 9.30
C PRO A 191 13.56 4.16 8.71
N ARG A 192 13.49 2.88 8.33
CA ARG A 192 14.58 2.21 7.63
C ARG A 192 14.86 2.93 6.31
N GLN A 193 16.14 3.10 6.01
CA GLN A 193 16.58 3.64 4.71
C GLN A 193 16.23 2.65 3.59
N VAL A 194 15.46 3.11 2.60
CA VAL A 194 15.04 2.29 1.44
C VAL A 194 16.24 1.80 0.62
N ALA A 195 17.35 2.56 0.62
CA ALA A 195 18.59 2.20 -0.05
C ALA A 195 19.26 0.95 0.57
N ALA A 196 18.94 0.59 1.82
CA ALA A 196 19.44 -0.61 2.48
C ALA A 196 18.64 -1.88 2.15
N PHE A 197 17.72 -1.82 1.18
CA PHE A 197 17.01 -3.00 0.69
C PHE A 197 17.90 -3.80 -0.27
N ARG A 198 18.00 -5.11 -0.06
CA ARG A 198 18.95 -5.99 -0.77
C ARG A 198 18.80 -6.05 -2.30
N HIS A 199 17.62 -5.76 -2.83
CA HIS A 199 17.38 -5.67 -4.27
C HIS A 199 17.29 -4.22 -4.77
N ALA A 200 17.58 -3.23 -3.92
CA ALA A 200 17.55 -1.83 -4.33
C ALA A 200 18.74 -1.52 -5.24
N THR A 201 18.42 -0.93 -6.38
CA THR A 201 19.35 -0.14 -7.18
C THR A 201 18.79 1.27 -7.28
N PRO A 202 19.64 2.31 -7.44
CA PRO A 202 19.14 3.68 -7.61
C PRO A 202 18.10 3.79 -8.74
N GLY A 203 18.36 3.12 -9.88
CA GLY A 203 17.42 3.09 -11.01
C GLY A 203 16.10 2.39 -10.69
N LEU A 204 16.10 1.33 -9.88
CA LEU A 204 14.85 0.67 -9.47
C LEU A 204 14.03 1.55 -8.52
N LEU A 205 14.67 2.21 -7.56
CA LEU A 205 13.95 3.11 -6.63
C LEU A 205 13.33 4.30 -7.37
N ASP A 206 14.05 4.88 -8.34
CA ASP A 206 13.52 5.91 -9.24
C ASP A 206 12.31 5.38 -10.03
N GLN A 207 12.42 4.20 -10.65
CA GLN A 207 11.31 3.56 -11.36
C GLN A 207 10.06 3.40 -10.47
N LEU A 208 10.23 2.92 -9.22
CA LEU A 208 9.10 2.75 -8.31
C LEU A 208 8.42 4.08 -7.94
N GLY A 209 9.17 5.17 -7.79
CA GLY A 209 8.60 6.51 -7.54
C GLY A 209 7.89 7.12 -8.76
N ARG A 210 8.17 6.59 -9.94
CA ARG A 210 7.65 7.06 -11.23
C ARG A 210 6.53 6.23 -11.82
N LEU A 211 6.06 5.18 -11.14
CA LEU A 211 4.95 4.38 -11.65
C LEU A 211 3.71 5.26 -11.85
N ARG A 212 3.01 5.06 -12.97
CA ARG A 212 1.79 5.78 -13.38
C ARG A 212 0.72 4.82 -13.89
N LEU A 213 1.07 3.97 -14.86
CA LEU A 213 0.11 3.07 -15.52
C LEU A 213 -0.16 1.81 -14.70
N ARG A 214 -1.39 1.30 -14.79
CA ARG A 214 -1.79 -0.02 -14.28
C ARG A 214 -0.98 -1.10 -14.95
N ARG A 215 -0.73 -2.19 -14.22
CA ARG A 215 -0.23 -3.41 -14.83
C ARG A 215 -1.21 -3.92 -15.88
N ALA A 216 -2.51 -3.89 -15.57
CA ALA A 216 -3.57 -4.32 -16.48
C ALA A 216 -3.63 -3.48 -17.78
N GLU A 217 -3.51 -2.15 -17.67
CA GLU A 217 -3.46 -1.23 -18.81
C GLU A 217 -2.27 -1.53 -19.72
N VAL A 218 -1.10 -1.82 -19.13
CA VAL A 218 0.08 -2.21 -19.91
C VAL A 218 -0.14 -3.53 -20.63
N ILE A 219 -0.69 -4.53 -19.94
CA ILE A 219 -0.97 -5.85 -20.54
C ILE A 219 -1.95 -5.72 -21.71
N GLU A 220 -3.07 -5.01 -21.52
CA GLU A 220 -4.10 -4.84 -22.55
C GLU A 220 -3.53 -4.16 -23.80
N ALA A 221 -2.72 -3.10 -23.64
CA ALA A 221 -2.09 -2.43 -24.78
C ALA A 221 -1.16 -3.38 -25.56
N PHE A 222 -0.39 -4.21 -24.86
CA PHE A 222 0.50 -5.20 -25.46
C PHE A 222 -0.27 -6.34 -26.15
N GLU A 223 -1.32 -6.86 -25.54
CA GLU A 223 -2.16 -7.90 -26.14
C GLU A 223 -2.88 -7.38 -27.39
N ARG A 224 -3.39 -6.15 -27.36
CA ARG A 224 -4.03 -5.53 -28.52
C ARG A 224 -3.07 -5.31 -29.70
N LEU A 225 -1.85 -4.84 -29.44
CA LEU A 225 -0.90 -4.46 -30.51
C LEU A 225 0.04 -5.59 -30.93
N LEU A 226 0.40 -6.49 -30.02
CA LEU A 226 1.38 -7.56 -30.23
C LEU A 226 0.82 -8.96 -29.93
N GLY A 227 -0.45 -9.12 -29.54
CA GLY A 227 -1.07 -10.43 -29.30
C GLY A 227 -0.42 -11.24 -28.15
N ARG A 228 0.28 -10.58 -27.23
CA ARG A 228 0.95 -11.20 -26.07
C ARG A 228 1.20 -10.15 -24.98
N PRO A 229 1.34 -10.53 -23.70
CA PRO A 229 1.75 -9.60 -22.64
C PRO A 229 3.23 -9.15 -22.79
N PRO A 230 3.64 -8.06 -22.13
CA PRO A 230 5.04 -7.66 -22.06
C PRO A 230 5.86 -8.67 -21.25
N ARG A 231 7.19 -8.66 -21.44
CA ARG A 231 8.11 -9.43 -20.58
C ARG A 231 8.10 -8.85 -19.16
N GLU A 232 8.18 -9.71 -18.15
CA GLU A 232 8.09 -9.31 -16.74
C GLU A 232 9.21 -8.32 -16.35
N GLU A 233 10.41 -8.50 -16.90
CA GLU A 233 11.58 -7.65 -16.64
C GLU A 233 11.38 -6.20 -17.13
N ALA A 234 10.51 -6.00 -18.12
CA ALA A 234 10.21 -4.71 -18.71
C ALA A 234 8.94 -4.05 -18.15
N MET A 235 8.13 -4.79 -17.38
CA MET A 235 6.82 -4.33 -16.91
C MET A 235 6.89 -3.00 -16.18
N LEU A 236 7.76 -2.87 -15.17
CA LEU A 236 7.89 -1.62 -14.41
C LEU A 236 8.31 -0.44 -15.30
N GLY A 237 9.14 -0.69 -16.32
CA GLY A 237 9.55 0.34 -17.28
C GLY A 237 8.36 0.89 -18.06
N PHE A 238 7.48 0.01 -18.53
CA PHE A 238 6.24 0.42 -19.20
C PHE A 238 5.26 1.12 -18.24
N GLN A 239 5.15 0.67 -16.99
CA GLN A 239 4.33 1.35 -15.99
C GLN A 239 4.83 2.75 -15.62
N CYS A 240 6.10 3.08 -15.91
CA CYS A 240 6.67 4.42 -15.70
C CYS A 240 6.38 5.41 -16.83
N LEU A 241 5.73 4.98 -17.92
CA LEU A 241 5.36 5.88 -19.01
C LEU A 241 4.23 6.82 -18.58
N GLU A 242 4.24 8.03 -19.14
CA GLU A 242 3.36 9.12 -18.72
C GLU A 242 1.88 8.87 -19.07
N SER A 243 1.62 8.12 -20.15
CA SER A 243 0.28 7.86 -20.65
C SER A 243 0.20 6.55 -21.44
N LEU A 244 -1.04 6.08 -21.64
CA LEU A 244 -1.33 4.94 -22.51
C LEU A 244 -0.97 5.23 -23.97
N ASP A 245 -1.11 6.46 -24.44
CA ASP A 245 -0.73 6.85 -25.80
C ASP A 245 0.78 6.71 -25.98
N ARG A 246 1.56 7.19 -25.00
CA ARG A 246 3.02 7.04 -25.03
C ARG A 246 3.44 5.58 -25.02
N LEU A 247 2.76 4.74 -24.23
CA LEU A 247 2.98 3.30 -24.24
C LEU A 247 2.73 2.68 -25.61
N GLN A 248 1.62 3.04 -26.27
CA GLN A 248 1.29 2.52 -27.59
C GLN A 248 2.32 2.97 -28.63
N GLU A 249 2.78 4.22 -28.59
CA GLU A 249 3.87 4.71 -29.44
C GLU A 249 5.15 3.89 -29.28
N GLU A 250 5.56 3.61 -28.03
CA GLU A 250 6.74 2.79 -27.74
C GLU A 250 6.58 1.37 -28.29
N ILE A 251 5.40 0.74 -28.12
CA ILE A 251 5.10 -0.58 -28.68
C ILE A 251 5.18 -0.56 -30.21
N MET A 252 4.59 0.44 -30.87
CA MET A 252 4.56 0.56 -32.33
C MET A 252 5.95 0.84 -32.94
N ARG A 253 6.85 1.48 -32.18
CA ARG A 253 8.24 1.73 -32.59
C ARG A 253 9.12 0.48 -32.50
N ALA A 254 8.75 -0.51 -31.68
CA ALA A 254 9.52 -1.72 -31.51
C ALA A 254 9.64 -2.49 -32.85
N PRO A 255 10.83 -3.06 -33.19
CA PRO A 255 11.01 -3.83 -34.42
C PRO A 255 10.01 -4.97 -34.60
N GLU A 256 9.60 -5.60 -33.50
CA GLU A 256 8.62 -6.68 -33.47
C GLU A 256 7.25 -6.27 -34.03
N PHE A 257 6.77 -5.07 -33.69
CA PHE A 257 5.50 -4.55 -34.21
C PHE A 257 5.56 -4.37 -35.73
N ARG A 258 6.68 -3.82 -36.24
CA ARG A 258 6.89 -3.60 -37.68
C ARG A 258 6.90 -4.90 -38.48
N THR A 259 7.45 -5.97 -37.93
CA THR A 259 7.46 -7.29 -38.58
C THR A 259 6.06 -7.89 -38.67
N ARG A 260 5.19 -7.67 -37.66
CA ARG A 260 3.82 -8.19 -37.62
C ARG A 260 2.84 -7.34 -38.44
N ALA A 261 3.06 -6.03 -38.51
CA ALA A 261 2.24 -5.10 -39.28
C ALA A 261 2.47 -5.19 -40.80
N ARG A 262 3.55 -5.86 -41.25
CA ARG A 262 3.73 -6.15 -42.67
C ARG A 262 2.64 -7.15 -43.09
N PRO A 263 1.76 -6.79 -44.04
CA PRO A 263 0.84 -7.75 -44.63
C PRO A 263 1.66 -8.95 -45.12
N SER A 264 1.22 -10.17 -44.82
CA SER A 264 1.80 -11.36 -45.42
C SER A 264 1.71 -11.21 -46.94
N ALA A 265 2.84 -10.88 -47.58
CA ALA A 265 2.93 -10.71 -49.03
C ALA A 265 2.82 -12.05 -49.79
N PHE A 266 2.38 -13.12 -49.13
CA PHE A 266 2.34 -14.49 -49.65
C PHE A 266 0.93 -15.12 -49.68
N ALA A 267 -0.10 -14.31 -49.89
CA ALA A 267 -1.45 -14.80 -50.24
C ALA A 267 -1.88 -14.28 -51.63
N GLN A 268 -1.04 -14.49 -52.65
CA GLN A 268 -1.49 -14.51 -54.04
C GLN A 268 -1.12 -15.87 -54.63
N THR A 269 -2.03 -16.83 -54.51
CA THR A 269 -2.00 -18.05 -55.33
C THR A 269 -2.55 -17.66 -56.71
N PRO A 270 -1.77 -17.73 -57.81
CA PRO A 270 -2.33 -17.50 -59.13
C PRO A 270 -3.25 -18.67 -59.47
N GLY A 271 -4.54 -18.37 -59.66
CA GLY A 271 -5.50 -19.34 -60.17
C GLY A 271 -5.04 -19.86 -61.54
N LYS A 272 -4.66 -21.14 -61.58
CA LYS A 272 -4.50 -21.86 -62.84
C LYS A 272 -5.87 -21.93 -63.50
N ARG A 273 -6.02 -21.23 -64.63
CA ARG A 273 -7.13 -21.42 -65.58
C ARG A 273 -7.00 -22.82 -66.16
N LEU A 274 -8.07 -23.61 -66.04
CA LEU A 274 -8.27 -24.81 -66.84
C LEU A 274 -8.86 -24.37 -68.18
N SER A 275 -8.14 -24.69 -69.25
CA SER A 275 -8.62 -24.77 -70.63
C SER A 275 -9.07 -26.19 -70.93
#